data_AF-A0A2M6XV10-F1
#
_entry.id   AF-A0A2M6XV10-F1
#
_cell.length_a   1.000
_cell.length_b   1.000
_cell.length_c   1.000
_cell.angle_alpha   90.00
_cell.angle_beta   90.00
_cell.angle_gamma   90.00
#
_symmetry.space_group_name_H-M   'P 1'
#
loop_
_entity.id
_entity.type
_entity.pdbx_description
1 polymer ?
#
loop_
_entity_poly.entity_id
_entity_poly.type
_entity_poly.pdbx_seq_one_letter_code
_entity_poly.pdbx_strand_id
1 'polypeptide(L)'
;MPRPRLCRRIQFNPNITYFKPQGVPMRFLEVVNLSLEEIEAIRLKNINGLEQTECANKMKTSQSTFQRILATANKKIADCLINGKAIRIIKSTI
;
A
#
# COMPACT_ATOMS: atom_id res chain seq x y z
N MET A 1 6.80 0.25 24.70
CA MET A 1 6.54 1.56 24.07
C MET A 1 6.39 1.37 22.56
N PRO A 2 5.34 1.91 21.92
CA PRO A 2 5.25 1.85 20.46
C PRO A 2 6.34 2.75 19.88
N ARG A 3 7.29 2.15 19.16
CA ARG A 3 8.37 2.88 18.48
C ARG A 3 7.72 3.91 17.55
N PRO A 4 8.07 5.21 17.65
CA PRO A 4 7.56 6.23 16.74
C PRO A 4 7.74 5.75 15.30
N ARG A 5 6.66 5.72 14.53
CA ARG A 5 6.75 5.35 13.12
C ARG A 5 7.61 6.43 12.47
N LEU A 6 8.82 6.07 12.02
CA LEU A 6 9.65 7.00 11.25
C LEU A 6 8.80 7.55 10.10
N CYS A 7 8.80 8.87 9.91
CA CYS A 7 8.18 9.51 8.75
C CYS A 7 8.88 8.99 7.50
N ARG A 8 8.27 8.02 6.81
CA ARG A 8 8.80 7.42 5.58
C ARG A 8 8.57 8.39 4.43
N ARG A 9 9.50 8.41 3.47
CA ARG A 9 9.36 9.29 2.30
C ARG A 9 8.38 8.66 1.30
N ILE A 10 7.28 9.35 1.06
CA ILE A 10 6.24 8.97 0.08
C ILE A 10 6.21 10.06 -0.97
N GLN A 11 6.29 9.68 -2.25
CA GLN A 11 6.26 10.62 -3.37
C GLN A 11 4.98 10.48 -4.19
N PHE A 12 4.27 9.36 -4.04
CA PHE A 12 3.01 9.11 -4.69
C PHE A 12 1.84 9.77 -3.96
N ASN A 13 1.12 10.63 -4.66
CA ASN A 13 -0.13 11.23 -4.20
C ASN A 13 -1.26 10.81 -5.14
N PRO A 14 -2.06 9.79 -4.79
CA PRO A 14 -3.15 9.34 -5.64
C PRO A 14 -4.32 10.34 -5.62
N ASN A 15 -4.84 10.64 -6.81
CA ASN A 15 -6.13 11.31 -7.00
C ASN A 15 -7.30 10.33 -6.82
N ILE A 16 -7.12 9.08 -7.23
CA ILE A 16 -8.10 8.00 -7.07
C ILE A 16 -7.72 7.19 -5.82
N THR A 17 -8.57 7.23 -4.80
CA THR A 17 -8.32 6.59 -3.51
C THR A 17 -9.22 5.38 -3.24
N TYR A 18 -10.11 5.02 -4.17
CA TYR A 18 -11.03 3.91 -4.01
C TYR A 18 -11.12 3.07 -5.27
N PHE A 19 -11.04 1.75 -5.09
CA PHE A 19 -11.20 0.75 -6.13
C PHE A 19 -12.20 -0.29 -5.64
N LYS A 20 -13.10 -0.76 -6.51
CA LYS A 20 -14.09 -1.77 -6.16
C LYS A 20 -14.41 -2.66 -7.36
N PRO A 21 -14.86 -3.90 -7.15
CA PRO A 21 -15.40 -4.72 -8.22
C PRO A 21 -16.61 -4.03 -8.89
N GLN A 22 -16.73 -4.23 -10.20
CA GLN A 22 -17.85 -3.77 -10.99
C GLN A 22 -19.10 -4.60 -10.64
N GLY A 23 -20.29 -3.99 -10.69
CA GLY A 23 -21.56 -4.69 -10.49
C GLY A 23 -21.99 -4.91 -9.03
N VAL A 24 -21.10 -4.75 -8.05
CA VAL A 24 -21.45 -4.89 -6.62
C VAL A 24 -21.62 -3.51 -5.95
N PRO A 25 -22.77 -3.22 -5.30
CA PRO A 25 -22.95 -2.01 -4.50
C PRO A 25 -22.00 -1.95 -3.31
N MET A 26 -21.46 -0.76 -3.01
CA MET A 26 -20.47 -0.55 -1.93
C MET A 26 -20.95 -1.02 -0.55
N ARG A 27 -22.24 -0.92 -0.25
CA ARG A 27 -22.83 -1.33 1.03
C ARG A 27 -22.70 -2.84 1.33
N PHE A 28 -22.43 -3.65 0.30
CA PHE A 28 -22.26 -5.10 0.42
C PHE A 28 -20.79 -5.53 0.36
N LEU A 29 -19.86 -4.58 0.18
CA LEU A 29 -18.45 -4.88 0.03
C LEU A 29 -17.70 -4.67 1.33
N GLU A 30 -16.91 -5.67 1.71
CA GLU A 30 -15.84 -5.46 2.68
C GLU A 30 -14.79 -4.51 2.08
N VAL A 31 -14.26 -3.60 2.91
CA VAL A 31 -13.26 -2.61 2.48
C VAL A 31 -11.93 -2.93 3.15
N VAL A 32 -10.91 -3.16 2.35
CA VAL A 32 -9.53 -3.32 2.80
C VAL A 32 -8.79 -2.00 2.62
N ASN A 33 -8.14 -1.57 3.69
CA ASN A 33 -7.41 -0.31 3.71
C ASN A 33 -5.93 -0.53 3.36
N LEU A 34 -5.49 0.10 2.28
CA LEU A 34 -4.08 0.25 1.94
C LEU A 34 -3.57 1.61 2.42
N SER A 35 -2.42 1.62 3.07
CA SER A 35 -1.71 2.83 3.43
C SER A 35 -0.96 3.40 2.22
N LEU A 36 -0.62 4.69 2.28
CA LEU A 36 0.25 5.31 1.27
C LEU A 36 1.62 4.64 1.16
N GLU A 37 2.15 4.09 2.27
CA GLU A 37 3.43 3.38 2.27
C GLU A 37 3.36 2.07 1.48
N GLU A 38 2.26 1.33 1.65
CA GLU A 38 2.02 0.08 0.92
C GLU A 38 1.89 0.34 -0.58
N ILE A 39 1.16 1.40 -0.96
CA ILE A 39 1.03 1.83 -2.36
C ILE A 39 2.38 2.29 -2.92
N GLU A 40 3.14 3.10 -2.19
CA GLU A 40 4.47 3.55 -2.62
C GLU A 40 5.42 2.38 -2.83
N ALA A 41 5.39 1.38 -1.95
CA ALA A 41 6.23 0.19 -2.07
C ALA A 41 5.91 -0.60 -3.35
N ILE A 42 4.61 -0.78 -3.65
CA ILE A 42 4.17 -1.42 -4.89
C ILE A 42 4.59 -0.59 -6.11
N ARG A 43 4.43 0.73 -6.07
CA ARG A 43 4.85 1.62 -7.16
C ARG A 43 6.35 1.47 -7.45
N LEU A 44 7.19 1.55 -6.42
CA LEU A 44 8.64 1.49 -6.58
C LEU A 44 9.11 0.12 -7.08
N LYS A 45 8.56 -0.97 -6.53
CA LYS A 45 9.02 -2.32 -6.89
C LYS A 45 8.36 -2.85 -8.16
N ASN A 46 7.04 -2.79 -8.27
CA ASN A 46 6.27 -3.46 -9.32
C ASN A 46 6.05 -2.60 -10.56
N ILE A 47 6.00 -1.27 -10.42
CA ILE A 47 5.81 -0.36 -11.58
C ILE A 47 7.15 0.20 -12.06
N ASN A 48 7.98 0.68 -11.15
CA ASN A 48 9.28 1.27 -11.52
C ASN A 48 10.40 0.22 -11.66
N GLY A 49 10.15 -1.04 -11.28
CA GLY A 49 11.10 -2.15 -11.44
C GLY A 49 12.39 -2.02 -10.62
N LEU A 50 12.41 -1.19 -9.57
CA LEU A 50 13.63 -0.90 -8.82
C LEU A 50 14.07 -2.08 -7.95
N GLU A 51 15.35 -2.11 -7.63
CA GLU A 51 15.88 -3.10 -6.69
C GLU A 51 15.41 -2.85 -5.26
N GLN A 52 15.35 -3.90 -4.46
CA GLN A 52 14.82 -3.81 -3.09
C GLN A 52 15.63 -2.82 -2.23
N THR A 53 16.94 -2.79 -2.45
CA THR A 53 17.87 -1.88 -1.79
C THR A 53 17.55 -0.42 -2.13
N GLU A 54 17.30 -0.13 -3.41
CA GLU A 54 16.94 1.20 -3.90
C GLU A 54 15.57 1.66 -3.41
N CYS A 55 14.58 0.76 -3.40
CA CYS A 55 13.25 1.05 -2.87
C CYS A 55 13.32 1.44 -1.39
N ALA A 56 14.06 0.67 -0.59
CA ALA A 56 14.25 0.93 0.82
C ALA A 56 14.94 2.28 1.07
N ASN A 57 15.97 2.59 0.28
CA ASN A 57 16.67 3.87 0.31
C ASN A 57 15.73 5.05 -0.05
N LYS A 58 14.93 4.92 -1.12
CA LYS A 58 13.97 5.95 -1.54
C LYS A 58 12.91 6.24 -0.48
N MET A 59 12.43 5.22 0.21
CA MET A 59 11.46 5.35 1.30
C MET A 59 12.08 5.75 2.65
N LYS A 60 13.42 5.82 2.74
CA LYS A 60 14.19 6.04 3.98
C LYS A 60 13.90 4.97 5.05
N THR A 61 13.93 3.69 4.66
CA THR A 61 13.67 2.55 5.54
C THR A 61 14.74 1.47 5.39
N SER A 62 14.80 0.51 6.33
CA SER A 62 15.62 -0.70 6.13
C SER A 62 15.01 -1.61 5.06
N GLN A 63 15.84 -2.41 4.38
CA GLN A 63 15.38 -3.40 3.40
C GLN A 63 14.37 -4.39 3.98
N SER A 64 14.56 -4.81 5.24
CA SER A 64 13.63 -5.68 5.97
C SER A 64 12.28 -5.01 6.24
N THR A 65 12.29 -3.72 6.57
CA THR A 65 11.05 -2.95 6.78
C THR A 65 10.31 -2.77 5.46
N PHE A 66 11.03 -2.44 4.39
CA PHE A 66 10.46 -2.34 3.05
C PHE A 66 9.82 -3.65 2.61
N GLN A 67 10.52 -4.78 2.78
CA GLN A 67 10.00 -6.11 2.44
C GLN A 67 8.70 -6.41 3.18
N ARG A 68 8.65 -6.08 4.49
CA ARG A 68 7.44 -6.27 5.28
C ARG A 68 6.28 -5.43 4.77
N ILE A 69 6.52 -4.16 4.41
CA ILE A 69 5.49 -3.28 3.84
C ILE A 69 4.99 -3.83 2.50
N LEU A 70 5.90 -4.25 1.63
CA LEU A 70 5.54 -4.83 0.33
C LEU A 70 4.75 -6.13 0.49
N ALA A 71 5.15 -7.00 1.41
CA ALA A 71 4.46 -8.25 1.71
C ALA A 71 3.04 -8.01 2.26
N THR A 72 2.86 -7.05 3.18
CA THR A 72 1.52 -6.69 3.68
C THR A 72 0.66 -6.08 2.59
N ALA A 73 1.24 -5.25 1.72
CA ALA A 73 0.54 -4.67 0.58
C ALA A 73 0.04 -5.75 -0.38
N ASN A 74 0.91 -6.68 -0.78
CA ASN A 74 0.56 -7.79 -1.68
C ASN A 74 -0.49 -8.71 -1.08
N LYS A 75 -0.40 -9.03 0.22
CA LYS A 75 -1.41 -9.84 0.90
C LYS A 75 -2.80 -9.19 0.86
N LYS A 76 -2.88 -7.88 1.12
CA LYS A 76 -4.15 -7.13 1.06
C LYS A 76 -4.73 -7.08 -0.34
N ILE A 77 -3.89 -6.84 -1.35
CA ILE A 77 -4.34 -6.83 -2.75
C ILE A 77 -4.84 -8.21 -3.17
N ALA A 78 -4.10 -9.27 -2.83
CA ALA A 78 -4.51 -10.63 -3.11
C ALA A 78 -5.87 -10.96 -2.45
N ASP A 79 -6.05 -10.59 -1.17
CA ASP A 79 -7.35 -10.75 -0.48
C ASP A 79 -8.48 -10.02 -1.22
N CYS A 80 -8.24 -8.80 -1.70
CA CYS A 80 -9.26 -8.04 -2.43
C CYS A 80 -9.60 -8.66 -3.78
N LEU A 81 -8.60 -9.12 -4.53
CA LEU A 81 -8.80 -9.71 -5.85
C LEU A 81 -9.47 -11.09 -5.78
N ILE A 82 -9.09 -11.92 -4.79
CA ILE A 82 -9.62 -13.28 -4.64
C ILE A 82 -11.02 -13.26 -4.03
N ASN A 83 -11.26 -12.45 -2.99
CA ASN A 83 -12.52 -12.43 -2.25
C ASN A 83 -13.48 -11.32 -2.72
N GLY A 84 -13.12 -10.58 -3.78
CA GLY A 84 -13.98 -9.54 -4.36
C GLY A 84 -14.21 -8.34 -3.43
N LYS A 85 -13.19 -7.93 -2.65
CA LYS A 85 -13.31 -6.80 -1.71
C LYS A 85 -12.97 -5.48 -2.38
N ALA A 86 -13.46 -4.38 -1.79
CA ALA A 86 -13.06 -3.04 -2.20
C ALA A 86 -11.73 -2.64 -1.56
N ILE A 87 -10.94 -1.84 -2.27
CA ILE A 87 -9.69 -1.25 -1.78
C ILE A 87 -9.93 0.24 -1.52
N ARG A 88 -9.51 0.70 -0.34
CA ARG A 88 -9.40 2.13 0.00
C ARG A 88 -7.95 2.48 0.29
N ILE A 89 -7.44 3.52 -0.37
CA ILE A 89 -6.15 4.13 -0.04
C ILE A 89 -6.36 5.18 1.04
N ILE A 90 -5.83 4.93 2.24
CA ILE A 90 -5.87 5.87 3.36
C ILE A 90 -4.67 6.80 3.29
N LYS A 91 -4.94 8.11 3.20
CA LYS A 91 -3.95 9.15 3.48
C LYS A 91 -3.82 9.26 5.00
N SER A 92 -2.63 9.00 5.54
CA SER A 92 -2.39 9.26 6.96
C SER A 92 -2.33 10.78 7.12
N THR A 93 -3.41 11.37 7.61
CA THR A 93 -3.41 12.75 8.08
C THR A 93 -2.39 12.83 9.21
N ILE A 94 -1.46 13.78 9.12
CA ILE A 94 -0.49 14.12 10.18
C ILE A 94 -1.25 14.67 11.37
#